data_AF-A0A1M7D2A3-F1
#
_entry.id   AF-A0A1M7D2A3-F1
#
_cell.length_a   1.000
_cell.length_b   1.000
_cell.length_c   1.000
_cell.angle_alpha   90.00
_cell.angle_beta   90.00
_cell.angle_gamma   90.00
#
_symmetry.space_group_name_H-M   'P 1'
#
loop_
_entity.id
_entity.type
_entity.pdbx_description
1 polymer ?
#
loop_
_entity_poly.entity_id
_entity_poly.type
_entity_poly.pdbx_seq_one_letter_code
_entity_poly.pdbx_strand_id
1 'polypeptide(L)'
;MPYITNSSLSRIFKTIILEDVPDSYISKVGKIWPRTIPQLSWRETKSLLLWKVIYRNPEGIESIYNKSSKTDTYTYLDEARASSYHISRHCPFLNSGFKTYVIPDYIRQRGPNEVKSFRSWYKLNINRLGGAYGIHTDFFFQEMKTIFGEPDETADTRENLEQEDVPNIEEPQEQKNLDLGQLTSRIDEAIDNLLYFYNSQNPITQQVLRHFAKASRLGYSPNPILNNTTGFSDDRLKQFLKQYHDKYKQPLIDDLRDYYKVYFNPELDFKGRLLDELNFKPCSYCYP
;
A
#
# COMPACT_ATOMS: atom_id res chain seq x y z
N MET A 1 -18.60 -14.47 4.57
CA MET A 1 -17.35 -14.09 5.27
C MET A 1 -16.88 -12.77 4.69
N PRO A 2 -16.23 -11.90 5.47
CA PRO A 2 -15.92 -10.54 5.02
C PRO A 2 -14.71 -10.48 4.06
N TYR A 3 -14.86 -9.72 2.97
CA TYR A 3 -13.85 -9.45 1.95
C TYR A 3 -13.25 -8.04 2.13
N ILE A 4 -11.97 -7.86 1.76
CA ILE A 4 -11.29 -6.55 1.73
C ILE A 4 -10.53 -6.34 0.41
N THR A 5 -10.19 -5.10 0.11
CA THR A 5 -9.36 -4.76 -1.05
C THR A 5 -7.87 -5.08 -0.80
N ASN A 6 -7.10 -5.34 -1.86
CA ASN A 6 -5.62 -5.45 -1.79
C ASN A 6 -4.98 -4.17 -1.25
N SER A 7 -5.55 -2.99 -1.52
CA SER A 7 -5.10 -1.72 -0.96
C SER A 7 -5.23 -1.71 0.57
N SER A 8 -6.33 -2.24 1.09
CA SER A 8 -6.55 -2.38 2.53
C SER A 8 -5.63 -3.43 3.15
N LEU A 9 -5.41 -4.56 2.47
CA LEU A 9 -4.44 -5.55 2.91
C LEU A 9 -3.02 -4.99 2.94
N SER A 10 -2.59 -4.32 1.88
CA SER A 10 -1.28 -3.66 1.81
C SER A 10 -1.10 -2.62 2.92
N ARG A 11 -2.18 -1.95 3.34
CA ARG A 11 -2.14 -1.04 4.50
C ARG A 11 -1.89 -1.78 5.80
N ILE A 12 -2.51 -2.95 6.01
CA ILE A 12 -2.21 -3.79 7.18
C ILE A 12 -0.72 -4.10 7.27
N PHE A 13 -0.09 -4.46 6.15
CA PHE A 13 1.36 -4.71 6.13
C PHE A 13 2.21 -3.47 6.38
N LYS A 14 1.76 -2.29 5.96
CA LYS A 14 2.49 -1.02 6.17
C LYS A 14 2.45 -0.54 7.62
N THR A 15 1.43 -0.91 8.39
CA THR A 15 1.31 -0.49 9.81
C THR A 15 2.03 -1.41 10.77
N ILE A 16 2.35 -2.65 10.36
CA ILE A 16 3.15 -3.57 11.15
C ILE A 16 4.62 -3.13 11.12
N ILE A 17 5.19 -2.88 12.29
CA ILE A 17 6.62 -2.63 12.45
C ILE A 17 7.32 -3.99 12.42
N LEU A 18 8.04 -4.27 11.33
CA LEU A 18 8.59 -5.61 11.07
C LEU A 18 9.59 -6.06 12.14
N GLU A 19 10.32 -5.11 12.73
CA GLU A 19 11.27 -5.34 13.82
C GLU A 19 10.60 -5.91 15.06
N ASP A 20 9.39 -5.46 15.36
CA ASP A 20 8.65 -5.83 16.57
C ASP A 20 7.92 -7.17 16.45
N VAL A 21 7.80 -7.71 15.23
CA VAL A 21 7.15 -9.01 14.99
C VAL A 21 8.00 -10.13 15.62
N PRO A 22 7.46 -10.93 16.55
CA PRO A 22 8.22 -12.03 17.14
C PRO A 22 8.60 -13.11 16.11
N ASP A 23 9.82 -13.65 16.21
CA ASP A 23 10.26 -14.74 15.32
C ASP A 23 9.40 -16.01 15.47
N SER A 24 8.79 -16.21 16.66
CA SER A 24 7.81 -17.27 16.93
C SER A 24 6.51 -17.10 16.15
N TYR A 25 6.16 -15.89 15.72
CA TYR A 25 4.97 -15.63 14.91
C TYR A 25 5.18 -16.08 13.46
N ILE A 26 6.35 -15.78 12.89
CA ILE A 26 6.70 -16.07 11.48
C ILE A 26 7.24 -17.49 11.26
N SER A 27 7.84 -18.12 12.27
CA SER A 27 8.41 -19.47 12.12
C SER A 27 7.36 -20.55 11.88
N LYS A 28 6.08 -20.28 12.18
CA LYS A 28 4.93 -21.17 11.96
C LYS A 28 4.75 -21.63 10.51
N VAL A 29 5.28 -20.88 9.53
CA VAL A 29 5.15 -21.19 8.10
C VAL A 29 6.43 -21.74 7.45
N GLY A 30 7.48 -21.95 8.25
CA GLY A 30 8.73 -22.56 7.80
C GLY A 30 9.53 -21.66 6.84
N LYS A 31 9.94 -22.20 5.70
CA LYS A 31 10.76 -21.49 4.70
C LYS A 31 9.89 -20.61 3.79
N ILE A 32 10.48 -19.55 3.24
CA ILE A 32 9.84 -18.73 2.18
C ILE A 32 9.53 -19.60 0.95
N TRP A 33 10.52 -20.36 0.49
CA TRP A 33 10.45 -21.23 -0.68
C TRP A 33 11.22 -22.54 -0.40
N PRO A 34 10.96 -23.66 -1.12
CA PRO A 34 11.73 -24.89 -0.94
C PRO A 34 13.23 -24.72 -1.16
N ARG A 35 13.62 -23.92 -2.16
CA ARG A 35 15.01 -23.56 -2.44
C ARG A 35 15.48 -22.41 -1.56
N THR A 36 16.75 -22.42 -1.16
CA THR A 36 17.37 -21.34 -0.38
C THR A 36 17.69 -20.14 -1.26
N ILE A 37 17.39 -18.93 -0.77
CA ILE A 37 17.62 -17.67 -1.50
C ILE A 37 18.49 -16.74 -0.62
N PRO A 38 19.81 -16.98 -0.54
CA PRO A 38 20.68 -16.27 0.40
C PRO A 38 20.88 -14.77 0.07
N GLN A 39 20.48 -14.31 -1.11
CA GLN A 39 20.59 -12.92 -1.55
C GLN A 39 19.51 -12.00 -0.93
N LEU A 40 18.48 -12.57 -0.31
CA LEU A 40 17.50 -11.80 0.44
C LEU A 40 18.06 -11.37 1.79
N SER A 41 17.76 -10.14 2.17
CA SER A 41 18.03 -9.62 3.51
C SER A 41 17.14 -10.28 4.56
N TRP A 42 17.51 -10.10 5.83
CA TRP A 42 16.65 -10.47 6.95
C TRP A 42 15.28 -9.77 6.87
N ARG A 43 15.24 -8.46 6.55
CA ARG A 43 13.97 -7.72 6.40
C ARG A 43 13.09 -8.27 5.28
N GLU A 44 13.67 -8.55 4.11
CA GLU A 44 12.90 -9.11 2.98
C GLU A 44 12.39 -10.52 3.32
N THR A 45 13.23 -11.36 3.94
CA THR A 45 12.85 -12.71 4.36
C THR A 45 11.74 -12.67 5.40
N LYS A 46 11.90 -11.85 6.45
CA LYS A 46 10.93 -11.68 7.54
C LYS A 46 9.60 -11.14 7.02
N SER A 47 9.64 -10.17 6.10
CA SER A 47 8.45 -9.64 5.43
C SER A 47 7.73 -10.73 4.62
N LEU A 48 8.45 -11.50 3.79
CA LEU A 48 7.86 -12.59 3.01
C LEU A 48 7.22 -13.67 3.89
N LEU A 49 7.86 -14.03 5.01
CA LEU A 49 7.28 -14.96 5.97
C LEU A 49 6.02 -14.39 6.62
N LEU A 50 6.03 -13.10 6.98
CA LEU A 50 4.84 -12.42 7.51
C LEU A 50 3.69 -12.44 6.51
N TRP A 51 3.95 -12.14 5.22
CA TRP A 51 2.96 -12.28 4.15
C TRP A 51 2.38 -13.69 4.09
N LYS A 52 3.25 -14.70 4.13
CA LYS A 52 2.86 -16.11 4.10
C LYS A 52 2.02 -16.52 5.31
N VAL A 53 2.34 -16.04 6.52
CA VAL A 53 1.52 -16.26 7.72
C VAL A 53 0.14 -15.66 7.53
N ILE A 54 0.06 -14.37 7.18
CA ILE A 54 -1.21 -13.66 7.10
C ILE A 54 -2.14 -14.24 6.03
N TYR A 55 -1.60 -14.63 4.87
CA TYR A 55 -2.40 -15.33 3.85
C TYR A 55 -2.84 -16.72 4.32
N ARG A 56 -2.01 -17.45 5.07
CA ARG A 56 -2.36 -18.81 5.52
C ARG A 56 -3.34 -18.83 6.70
N ASN A 57 -3.10 -18.01 7.71
CA ASN A 57 -3.97 -17.80 8.86
C ASN A 57 -3.61 -16.46 9.52
N PRO A 58 -4.45 -15.42 9.39
CA PRO A 58 -4.17 -14.10 9.95
C PRO A 58 -4.42 -14.01 11.47
N GLU A 59 -4.77 -15.10 12.14
CA GLU A 59 -4.95 -15.14 13.60
C GLU A 59 -3.70 -14.65 14.36
N GLY A 60 -3.91 -13.84 15.41
CA GLY A 60 -2.83 -13.27 16.20
C GLY A 60 -2.23 -11.98 15.62
N ILE A 61 -2.67 -11.54 14.43
CA ILE A 61 -2.17 -10.31 13.81
C ILE A 61 -2.45 -9.07 14.66
N GLU A 62 -3.52 -9.07 15.46
CA GLU A 62 -3.87 -8.00 16.39
C GLU A 62 -2.78 -7.71 17.43
N SER A 63 -1.95 -8.70 17.75
CA SER A 63 -0.83 -8.56 18.69
C SER A 63 0.39 -7.82 18.12
N ILE A 64 0.52 -7.78 16.79
CA ILE A 64 1.63 -7.14 16.05
C ILE A 64 1.17 -5.97 15.20
N TYR A 65 -0.14 -5.80 15.06
CA TYR A 65 -0.75 -4.71 14.33
C TYR A 65 -0.82 -3.48 15.21
N ASN A 66 0.02 -2.49 14.90
CA ASN A 66 -0.16 -1.16 15.45
C ASN A 66 -1.41 -0.55 14.83
N LYS A 67 -2.46 -0.41 15.64
CA LYS A 67 -3.68 0.26 15.24
C LYS A 67 -3.34 1.70 14.85
N SER A 68 -3.22 1.94 13.55
CA SER A 68 -3.01 3.30 13.05
C SER A 68 -4.27 4.09 13.37
N SER A 69 -4.19 5.04 14.31
CA SER A 69 -5.16 6.13 14.33
C SER A 69 -4.94 6.91 13.04
N LYS A 70 -5.97 7.02 12.21
CA LYS A 70 -5.88 7.86 11.03
C LYS A 70 -5.79 9.30 11.51
N THR A 71 -4.61 9.90 11.42
CA THR A 71 -4.43 11.34 11.62
C THR A 71 -4.99 12.04 10.40
N ASP A 72 -6.03 12.84 10.64
CA ASP A 72 -6.65 13.71 9.64
C ASP A 72 -5.66 14.79 9.22
N THR A 73 -5.26 14.82 7.95
CA THR A 73 -4.36 15.86 7.40
C THR A 73 -5.12 17.10 6.96
N TYR A 74 -6.46 17.11 7.06
CA TYR A 74 -7.34 18.21 6.65
C TYR A 74 -7.26 18.55 5.16
N THR A 75 -6.78 17.61 4.34
CA THR A 75 -6.59 17.77 2.90
C THR A 75 -7.84 17.40 2.12
N TYR A 76 -8.56 16.35 2.54
CA TYR A 76 -9.64 15.76 1.76
C TYR A 76 -11.00 15.89 2.41
N LEU A 77 -12.08 15.96 1.62
CA LEU A 77 -13.45 15.91 2.13
C LEU A 77 -13.72 14.61 2.92
N ASP A 78 -13.27 13.47 2.36
CA ASP A 78 -13.48 12.13 2.91
C ASP A 78 -12.19 11.52 3.46
N GLU A 79 -11.52 12.28 4.32
CA GLU A 79 -10.29 11.84 4.95
C GLU A 79 -10.53 10.93 6.16
N ALA A 80 -9.52 10.12 6.51
CA ALA A 80 -9.52 9.28 7.70
C ALA A 80 -10.65 8.23 7.79
N ARG A 81 -11.30 7.84 6.68
CA ARG A 81 -12.27 6.72 6.69
C ARG A 81 -11.58 5.39 6.91
N ALA A 82 -11.84 4.70 8.03
CA ALA A 82 -11.45 3.30 8.23
C ALA A 82 -11.74 2.46 6.98
N SER A 83 -10.82 1.55 6.62
CA SER A 83 -11.05 0.64 5.50
C SER A 83 -12.32 -0.17 5.74
N SER A 84 -13.09 -0.42 4.68
CA SER A 84 -14.34 -1.18 4.82
C SER A 84 -14.14 -2.66 4.53
N TYR A 85 -14.97 -3.51 5.14
CA TYR A 85 -15.10 -4.92 4.79
C TYR A 85 -16.49 -5.23 4.23
N HIS A 86 -16.57 -6.23 3.36
CA HIS A 86 -17.74 -6.47 2.50
C HIS A 86 -18.27 -7.89 2.68
N ILE A 87 -19.59 -8.11 2.65
CA ILE A 87 -20.18 -9.48 2.74
C ILE A 87 -19.97 -10.27 1.45
N SER A 88 -19.92 -9.57 0.31
CA SER A 88 -19.94 -10.17 -1.02
C SER A 88 -18.82 -9.60 -1.89
N ARG A 89 -18.17 -10.50 -2.65
CA ARG A 89 -17.18 -10.16 -3.68
C ARG A 89 -17.78 -9.33 -4.83
N HIS A 90 -19.09 -9.43 -5.03
CA HIS A 90 -19.83 -8.66 -6.03
C HIS A 90 -20.35 -7.32 -5.49
N CYS A 91 -19.89 -6.89 -4.31
CA CYS A 91 -20.27 -5.58 -3.80
C CYS A 91 -19.82 -4.49 -4.79
N PRO A 92 -20.72 -3.59 -5.23
CA PRO A 92 -20.37 -2.51 -6.14
C PRO A 92 -19.32 -1.58 -5.54
N PHE A 93 -19.32 -1.41 -4.21
CA PHE A 93 -18.33 -0.59 -3.50
C PHE A 93 -16.97 -1.28 -3.31
N LEU A 94 -16.90 -2.61 -3.43
CA LEU A 94 -15.61 -3.32 -3.38
C LEU A 94 -14.81 -3.09 -4.66
N ASN A 95 -15.51 -2.95 -5.79
CA ASN A 95 -14.94 -2.86 -7.14
C ASN A 95 -15.01 -1.43 -7.72
N SER A 96 -15.51 -0.44 -6.98
CA SER A 96 -15.61 0.94 -7.43
C SER A 96 -14.31 1.71 -7.19
N GLY A 97 -13.90 2.53 -8.15
CA GLY A 97 -13.00 3.65 -7.89
C GLY A 97 -13.69 4.66 -6.97
N PHE A 98 -13.08 5.00 -5.84
CA PHE A 98 -13.59 6.04 -4.96
C PHE A 98 -12.96 7.37 -5.34
N LYS A 99 -13.79 8.35 -5.67
CA LYS A 99 -13.38 9.73 -5.89
C LYS A 99 -13.37 10.44 -4.54
N THR A 100 -12.30 11.15 -4.22
CA THR A 100 -12.29 12.14 -3.14
C THR A 100 -12.16 13.52 -3.76
N TYR A 101 -12.47 14.54 -2.97
CA TYR A 101 -12.23 15.91 -3.37
C TYR A 101 -11.23 16.55 -2.40
N VAL A 102 -10.28 17.28 -2.97
CA VAL A 102 -9.33 18.11 -2.21
C VAL A 102 -10.07 19.35 -1.71
N ILE A 103 -9.93 19.65 -0.42
CA ILE A 103 -10.51 20.85 0.18
C ILE A 103 -9.70 22.06 -0.30
N PRO A 104 -10.35 23.14 -0.76
CA PRO A 104 -9.65 24.32 -1.27
C PRO A 104 -8.65 24.90 -0.27
N ASP A 105 -7.50 25.33 -0.79
CA ASP A 105 -6.34 25.74 0.01
C ASP A 105 -6.68 26.89 0.97
N TYR A 106 -7.47 27.86 0.52
CA TYR A 106 -7.88 28.99 1.36
C TYR A 106 -8.74 28.56 2.57
N ILE A 107 -9.48 27.45 2.48
CA ILE A 107 -10.20 26.86 3.61
C ILE A 107 -9.20 26.11 4.51
N ARG A 108 -8.26 25.36 3.91
CA ARG A 108 -7.24 24.60 4.66
C ARG A 108 -6.32 25.53 5.48
N GLN A 109 -5.92 26.66 4.92
CA GLN A 109 -5.04 27.65 5.57
C GLN A 109 -5.67 28.31 6.80
N ARG A 110 -7.01 28.39 6.87
CA ARG A 110 -7.74 28.89 8.06
C ARG A 110 -7.78 27.88 9.21
N GLY A 111 -7.28 26.66 8.97
CA GLY A 111 -7.00 25.68 9.98
C GLY A 111 -8.11 24.63 10.21
N PRO A 112 -7.88 23.70 11.16
CA PRO A 112 -8.70 22.50 11.33
C PRO A 112 -10.19 22.72 11.57
N ASN A 113 -10.56 23.81 12.25
CA ASN A 113 -11.95 24.11 12.57
C ASN A 113 -12.75 24.49 11.32
N GLU A 114 -12.16 25.31 10.44
CA GLU A 114 -12.79 25.71 9.19
C GLU A 114 -13.00 24.51 8.27
N VAL A 115 -12.00 23.63 8.18
CA VAL A 115 -12.08 22.38 7.43
C VAL A 115 -13.21 21.48 7.94
N LYS A 116 -13.37 21.36 9.26
CA LYS A 116 -14.48 20.58 9.86
C LYS A 116 -15.84 21.21 9.59
N SER A 117 -15.94 22.53 9.65
CA SER A 117 -17.15 23.28 9.28
C SER A 117 -17.50 23.06 7.82
N PHE A 118 -16.52 23.15 6.91
CA PHE A 118 -16.68 22.88 5.49
C PHE A 118 -17.19 21.47 5.21
N ARG A 119 -16.57 20.44 5.81
CA ARG A 119 -17.03 19.05 5.67
C ARG A 119 -18.45 18.84 6.18
N SER A 120 -18.82 19.49 7.28
CA SER A 120 -20.16 19.40 7.86
C SER A 120 -21.20 20.06 6.96
N TRP A 121 -20.91 21.27 6.49
CA TRP A 121 -21.72 21.98 5.51
C TRP A 121 -21.90 21.16 4.23
N TYR A 122 -20.81 20.62 3.68
CA TYR A 122 -20.83 19.80 2.48
C TYR A 122 -21.76 18.59 2.64
N LYS A 123 -21.64 17.83 3.74
CA LYS A 123 -22.50 16.66 4.01
C LYS A 123 -23.98 17.00 4.10
N LEU A 124 -24.31 18.16 4.65
CA LEU A 124 -25.71 18.62 4.78
C LEU A 124 -26.29 19.11 3.44
N ASN A 125 -25.44 19.65 2.56
CA ASN A 125 -25.90 20.31 1.34
C ASN A 125 -25.72 19.48 0.08
N ILE A 126 -24.91 18.41 0.08
CA ILE A 126 -24.59 17.65 -1.13
C ILE A 126 -25.83 17.14 -1.88
N ASN A 127 -26.84 16.65 -1.16
CA ASN A 127 -28.07 16.16 -1.77
C ASN A 127 -28.91 17.31 -2.37
N ARG A 128 -28.96 18.46 -1.70
CA ARG A 128 -29.65 19.68 -2.20
C ARG A 128 -28.97 20.22 -3.46
N LEU A 129 -27.66 20.11 -3.52
CA LEU A 129 -26.84 20.71 -4.58
C LEU A 129 -26.72 19.82 -5.83
N GLY A 130 -27.39 18.66 -5.88
CA GLY A 130 -27.39 17.76 -7.05
C GLY A 130 -26.58 16.47 -6.86
N GLY A 131 -26.25 16.10 -5.62
CA GLY A 131 -25.44 14.92 -5.31
C GLY A 131 -23.99 15.07 -5.77
N ALA A 132 -23.31 13.95 -6.04
CA ALA A 132 -21.92 13.96 -6.52
C ALA A 132 -21.72 14.73 -7.84
N TYR A 133 -22.77 14.87 -8.66
CA TYR A 133 -22.76 15.65 -9.90
C TYR A 133 -22.94 17.15 -9.67
N GLY A 134 -23.52 17.51 -8.53
CA GLY A 134 -23.81 18.88 -8.12
C GLY A 134 -22.61 19.73 -7.73
N ILE A 135 -21.50 19.07 -7.43
CA ILE A 135 -20.25 19.65 -6.91
C ILE A 135 -19.59 20.59 -7.94
N HIS A 136 -19.88 20.39 -9.22
CA HIS A 136 -19.33 21.19 -10.32
C HIS A 136 -20.32 22.24 -10.84
N THR A 137 -21.38 22.56 -10.08
CA THR A 137 -22.34 23.58 -10.49
C THR A 137 -21.95 24.96 -9.97
N ASP A 138 -22.19 26.00 -10.75
CA ASP A 138 -21.96 27.40 -10.34
C ASP A 138 -22.68 27.73 -9.01
N PHE A 139 -23.85 27.13 -8.82
CA PHE A 139 -24.63 27.28 -7.59
C PHE A 139 -23.90 26.74 -6.35
N PHE A 140 -23.25 25.58 -6.46
CA PHE A 140 -22.43 25.03 -5.38
C PHE A 140 -21.30 25.99 -5.00
N PHE A 141 -20.59 26.54 -5.99
CA PHE A 141 -19.47 27.45 -5.76
C PHE A 141 -19.91 28.80 -5.21
N GLN A 142 -21.04 29.34 -5.65
CA GLN A 142 -21.59 30.58 -5.10
C GLN A 142 -21.98 30.44 -3.62
N GLU A 143 -22.66 29.35 -3.26
CA GLU A 143 -23.03 29.08 -1.87
C GLU A 143 -21.78 28.85 -0.99
N MET A 144 -20.79 28.14 -1.52
CA MET A 144 -19.50 27.94 -0.85
C MET A 144 -18.80 29.27 -0.60
N LYS A 145 -18.67 30.14 -1.62
CA LYS A 145 -18.08 31.48 -1.49
C LYS A 145 -18.85 32.36 -0.51
N THR A 146 -20.18 32.25 -0.48
CA THR A 146 -21.01 33.02 0.47
C THR A 146 -20.72 32.65 1.92
N ILE A 147 -20.50 31.36 2.21
CA ILE A 147 -20.36 30.85 3.58
C ILE A 147 -18.91 30.88 4.05
N PHE A 148 -17.96 30.53 3.17
CA PHE A 148 -16.54 30.41 3.49
C PHE A 148 -15.70 31.57 2.93
N GLY A 149 -16.32 32.57 2.31
CA GLY A 149 -15.62 33.71 1.71
C GLY A 149 -14.88 33.36 0.42
N GLU A 150 -14.30 34.40 -0.19
CA GLU A 150 -13.53 34.27 -1.43
C GLU A 150 -12.07 33.88 -1.16
N PRO A 151 -11.39 33.28 -2.17
CA PRO A 151 -9.95 33.08 -2.11
C PRO A 151 -9.22 34.43 -2.04
N ASP A 152 -8.14 34.50 -1.28
CA ASP A 152 -7.25 35.66 -1.30
C ASP A 152 -6.58 35.78 -2.68
N GLU A 153 -6.29 37.00 -3.17
CA GLU A 153 -5.71 37.24 -4.51
C GLU A 153 -4.35 36.52 -4.75
N THR A 154 -3.71 36.05 -3.68
CA THR A 154 -2.42 35.35 -3.69
C THR A 154 -2.54 33.83 -3.51
N ALA A 155 -3.74 33.30 -3.24
CA ALA A 155 -3.97 31.88 -3.18
C ALA A 155 -3.93 31.31 -4.60
N ASP A 156 -3.19 30.23 -4.84
CA ASP A 156 -3.28 29.46 -6.07
C ASP A 156 -4.74 28.98 -6.20
N THR A 157 -5.51 29.71 -6.99
CA THR A 157 -6.94 29.49 -7.20
C THR A 157 -7.12 28.30 -8.12
N ARG A 158 -6.82 27.12 -7.58
CA ARG A 158 -7.53 25.90 -8.00
C ARG A 158 -8.99 26.12 -7.59
N GLU A 159 -9.71 26.86 -8.44
CA GLU A 159 -11.07 27.34 -8.25
C GLU A 159 -12.11 26.23 -8.08
N ASN A 160 -11.69 24.97 -8.15
CA ASN A 160 -12.54 23.80 -8.13
C ASN A 160 -12.13 22.87 -7.01
N LEU A 161 -13.12 22.20 -6.39
CA LEU A 161 -12.88 20.95 -5.68
C LEU A 161 -12.21 20.00 -6.68
N GLU A 162 -10.88 19.86 -6.59
CA GLU A 162 -10.15 18.97 -7.47
C GLU A 162 -10.55 17.55 -7.10
N GLN A 163 -11.19 16.90 -8.08
CA GLN A 163 -11.48 15.50 -7.96
C GLN A 163 -10.16 14.75 -8.12
N GLU A 164 -9.63 14.26 -7.01
CA GLU A 164 -8.59 13.27 -7.06
C GLU A 164 -9.25 11.90 -7.09
N ASP A 165 -8.90 11.11 -8.09
CA ASP A 165 -9.05 9.68 -7.96
C ASP A 165 -8.17 9.29 -6.79
N VAL A 166 -8.79 8.98 -5.64
CA VAL A 166 -8.06 8.18 -4.66
C VAL A 166 -7.94 6.85 -5.37
N PRO A 167 -6.72 6.39 -5.69
CA PRO A 167 -6.60 5.08 -6.23
C PRO A 167 -7.09 4.15 -5.10
N ASN A 168 -8.32 3.71 -5.23
CA ASN A 168 -8.65 2.36 -4.84
C ASN A 168 -7.79 1.56 -5.81
N ILE A 169 -6.54 1.31 -5.40
CA ILE A 169 -5.56 0.62 -6.24
C ILE A 169 -6.20 -0.73 -6.50
N GLU A 170 -6.72 -0.83 -7.72
CA GLU A 170 -7.13 -1.99 -8.50
C GLU A 170 -8.49 -1.68 -9.15
N GLU A 171 -8.44 -1.48 -10.46
CA GLU A 171 -9.48 -1.99 -11.35
C GLU A 171 -9.95 -3.35 -10.81
N PRO A 172 -11.25 -3.71 -10.87
CA PRO A 172 -11.69 -5.06 -10.56
C PRO A 172 -10.76 -6.00 -11.29
N GLN A 173 -9.83 -6.62 -10.56
CA GLN A 173 -8.91 -7.57 -11.16
C GLN A 173 -9.87 -8.67 -11.58
N GLU A 174 -10.17 -8.75 -12.88
CA GLU A 174 -10.46 -10.03 -13.50
C GLU A 174 -9.50 -10.98 -12.83
N GLN A 175 -10.07 -11.88 -12.04
CA GLN A 175 -9.36 -12.77 -11.16
C GLN A 175 -8.22 -13.30 -11.98
N LYS A 176 -7.02 -12.74 -11.76
CA LYS A 176 -5.89 -12.97 -12.64
C LYS A 176 -5.74 -14.46 -12.49
N ASN A 177 -6.09 -15.22 -13.53
CA ASN A 177 -6.01 -16.67 -13.51
C ASN A 177 -4.52 -16.98 -13.57
N LEU A 178 -3.81 -16.58 -12.52
CA LEU A 178 -2.42 -16.81 -12.26
C LEU A 178 -2.39 -18.29 -11.94
N ASP A 179 -2.10 -19.06 -12.96
CA ASP A 179 -1.85 -20.47 -12.82
C ASP A 179 -0.70 -20.63 -11.81
N LEU A 180 -0.95 -21.39 -10.75
CA LEU A 180 0.06 -21.72 -9.74
C LEU A 180 1.27 -22.41 -10.39
N GLY A 181 1.06 -23.15 -11.48
CA GLY A 181 2.14 -23.72 -12.29
C GLY A 181 3.04 -22.64 -12.86
N GLN A 182 2.47 -21.67 -13.58
CA GLN A 182 3.20 -20.52 -14.12
C GLN A 182 3.94 -19.71 -13.05
N LEU A 183 3.30 -19.43 -11.90
CA LEU A 183 3.95 -18.72 -10.79
C LEU A 183 5.14 -19.51 -10.22
N THR A 184 4.99 -20.83 -10.05
CA THR A 184 6.07 -21.70 -9.58
C THR A 184 7.26 -21.65 -10.53
N SER A 185 7.02 -21.80 -11.84
CA SER A 185 8.08 -21.71 -12.85
C SER A 185 8.77 -20.35 -12.87
N ARG A 186 8.01 -19.25 -12.78
CA ARG A 186 8.56 -17.89 -12.74
C ARG A 186 9.42 -17.65 -11.49
N ILE A 187 9.01 -18.15 -10.33
CA ILE A 187 9.80 -18.05 -9.10
C ILE A 187 11.11 -18.81 -9.23
N ASP A 188 11.07 -20.05 -9.71
CA ASP A 188 12.28 -20.86 -9.86
C ASP A 188 13.24 -20.27 -10.90
N GLU A 189 12.71 -19.77 -12.02
CA GLU A 189 13.49 -19.06 -13.04
C GLU A 189 14.09 -17.76 -12.48
N ALA A 190 13.34 -16.99 -11.70
CA ALA A 190 13.83 -15.77 -11.06
C ALA A 190 14.96 -16.07 -10.06
N ILE A 191 14.85 -17.19 -9.30
CA ILE A 191 15.92 -17.66 -8.41
C ILE A 191 17.15 -18.05 -9.23
N ASP A 192 16.98 -18.78 -10.33
CA ASP A 192 18.08 -19.19 -11.20
C ASP A 192 18.79 -17.99 -11.80
N ASN A 193 18.04 -17.02 -12.32
CA ASN A 193 18.58 -15.78 -12.89
C ASN A 193 19.32 -14.94 -11.83
N LEU A 194 18.75 -14.82 -10.62
CA LEU A 194 19.38 -14.14 -9.49
C LEU A 194 20.70 -14.80 -9.09
N LEU A 195 20.72 -16.13 -8.96
CA LEU A 195 21.92 -16.89 -8.58
C LEU A 195 22.95 -16.91 -9.70
N TYR A 196 22.53 -17.06 -10.96
CA TYR A 196 23.40 -17.01 -12.11
C TYR A 196 24.08 -15.64 -12.18
N PHE A 197 23.30 -14.55 -12.14
CA PHE A 197 23.85 -13.21 -12.12
C PHE A 197 24.82 -13.04 -10.94
N TYR A 198 24.42 -13.46 -9.74
CA TYR A 198 25.27 -13.35 -8.55
C TYR A 198 26.61 -14.08 -8.72
N ASN A 199 26.66 -15.23 -9.38
CA ASN A 199 27.87 -16.06 -9.48
C ASN A 199 28.73 -15.77 -10.72
N SER A 200 28.17 -15.16 -11.77
CA SER A 200 28.87 -14.97 -13.07
C SER A 200 29.58 -13.62 -13.26
N GLN A 201 29.57 -12.74 -12.25
CA GLN A 201 30.17 -11.41 -12.39
C GLN A 201 31.70 -11.40 -12.31
N ASN A 202 32.29 -10.33 -12.85
CA ASN A 202 33.72 -10.01 -12.67
C ASN A 202 34.07 -9.81 -11.18
N PRO A 203 35.36 -9.92 -10.79
CA PRO A 203 35.80 -9.86 -9.39
C PRO A 203 35.38 -8.60 -8.61
N ILE A 204 35.37 -7.43 -9.26
CA ILE A 204 35.00 -6.16 -8.61
C ILE A 204 33.50 -6.16 -8.31
N THR A 205 32.67 -6.49 -9.29
CA THR A 205 31.22 -6.59 -9.11
C THR A 205 30.86 -7.70 -8.11
N GLN A 206 31.62 -8.80 -8.09
CA GLN A 206 31.46 -9.84 -7.06
C GLN A 206 31.71 -9.30 -5.65
N GLN A 207 32.74 -8.47 -5.46
CA GLN A 207 33.00 -7.82 -4.18
C GLN A 207 31.83 -6.93 -3.75
N VAL A 208 31.27 -6.14 -4.68
CA VAL A 208 30.06 -5.34 -4.45
C VAL A 208 28.90 -6.22 -4.01
N LEU A 209 28.62 -7.30 -4.73
CA LEU A 209 27.51 -8.20 -4.43
C LEU A 209 27.68 -8.90 -3.08
N ARG A 210 28.90 -9.36 -2.74
CA ARG A 210 29.18 -9.96 -1.43
C ARG A 210 28.91 -9.01 -0.28
N HIS A 211 29.22 -7.73 -0.45
CA HIS A 211 29.05 -6.74 0.61
C HIS A 211 27.63 -6.16 0.68
N PHE A 212 27.01 -5.89 -0.48
CA PHE A 212 25.81 -5.06 -0.56
C PHE A 212 24.58 -5.75 -1.17
N ALA A 213 24.65 -6.98 -1.72
CA ALA A 213 23.49 -7.60 -2.39
C ALA A 213 22.26 -7.74 -1.46
N LYS A 214 22.47 -8.11 -0.21
CA LYS A 214 21.40 -8.15 0.80
C LYS A 214 20.84 -6.75 1.06
N ALA A 215 21.71 -5.75 1.13
CA ALA A 215 21.37 -4.35 1.38
C ALA A 215 21.11 -3.54 0.10
N SER A 216 20.63 -4.16 -0.99
CA SER A 216 20.43 -3.50 -2.29
C SER A 216 19.50 -2.28 -2.23
N ARG A 217 18.61 -2.21 -1.23
CA ARG A 217 17.75 -1.03 -1.00
C ARG A 217 18.52 0.24 -0.62
N LEU A 218 19.79 0.13 -0.21
CA LEU A 218 20.66 1.29 -0.03
C LEU A 218 20.80 2.12 -1.31
N GLY A 219 20.57 1.51 -2.48
CA GLY A 219 20.53 2.22 -3.75
C GLY A 219 19.52 3.38 -3.77
N TYR A 220 18.39 3.27 -3.08
CA TYR A 220 17.35 4.32 -3.04
C TYR A 220 17.55 5.34 -1.93
N SER A 221 18.52 5.13 -1.04
CA SER A 221 18.79 6.04 0.06
C SER A 221 19.33 7.37 -0.46
N PRO A 222 18.82 8.52 0.02
CA PRO A 222 19.44 9.82 -0.28
C PRO A 222 20.82 9.94 0.40
N ASN A 223 21.01 9.25 1.54
CA ASN A 223 22.23 9.31 2.31
C ASN A 223 23.39 8.55 1.63
N PRO A 224 24.65 8.96 1.84
CA PRO A 224 25.82 8.22 1.36
C PRO A 224 25.87 6.78 1.90
N ILE A 225 26.36 5.86 1.08
CA ILE A 225 26.60 4.47 1.46
C ILE A 225 27.91 4.40 2.24
N LEU A 226 27.81 4.11 3.53
CA LEU A 226 28.96 3.95 4.41
C LEU A 226 29.69 2.63 4.15
N ASN A 227 30.99 2.58 4.51
CA ASN A 227 31.85 1.40 4.44
C ASN A 227 32.03 0.79 3.04
N ASN A 228 31.89 1.59 1.99
CA ASN A 228 32.14 1.15 0.62
C ASN A 228 33.66 0.97 0.35
N THR A 229 34.12 -0.27 0.39
CA THR A 229 35.51 -0.67 0.09
C THR A 229 35.68 -1.28 -1.31
N THR A 230 34.68 -1.12 -2.18
CA THR A 230 34.58 -1.85 -3.46
C THR A 230 35.21 -1.12 -4.65
N GLY A 231 35.72 0.10 -4.43
CA GLY A 231 36.25 0.99 -5.47
C GLY A 231 35.18 1.67 -6.33
N PHE A 232 33.89 1.40 -6.10
CA PHE A 232 32.81 2.16 -6.74
C PHE A 232 32.66 3.53 -6.07
N SER A 233 32.35 4.57 -6.85
CA SER A 233 31.82 5.82 -6.29
C SER A 233 30.44 5.57 -5.67
N ASP A 234 29.99 6.45 -4.77
CA ASP A 234 28.68 6.35 -4.13
C ASP A 234 27.54 6.28 -5.16
N ASP A 235 27.56 7.17 -6.17
CA ASP A 235 26.55 7.21 -7.23
C ASP A 235 26.53 5.93 -8.07
N ARG A 236 27.71 5.44 -8.46
CA ARG A 236 27.84 4.21 -9.25
C ARG A 236 27.36 3.01 -8.45
N LEU A 237 27.68 2.95 -7.16
CA LEU A 237 27.22 1.89 -6.26
C LEU A 237 25.69 1.96 -6.10
N LYS A 238 25.13 3.15 -5.84
CA LYS A 238 23.68 3.33 -5.72
C LYS A 238 22.95 2.89 -6.98
N GLN A 239 23.42 3.31 -8.16
CA GLN A 239 22.83 2.93 -9.43
C GLN A 239 22.88 1.41 -9.64
N PHE A 240 24.02 0.79 -9.36
CA PHE A 240 24.18 -0.67 -9.46
C PHE A 240 23.21 -1.40 -8.52
N LEU A 241 23.09 -0.96 -7.26
CA LEU A 241 22.22 -1.59 -6.27
C LEU A 241 20.74 -1.43 -6.61
N LYS A 242 20.31 -0.27 -7.13
CA LYS A 242 18.94 -0.08 -7.67
C LYS A 242 18.65 -1.08 -8.77
N GLN A 243 19.50 -1.13 -9.80
CA GLN A 243 19.33 -2.05 -10.93
C GLN A 243 19.31 -3.51 -10.48
N TYR A 244 20.19 -3.91 -9.56
CA TYR A 244 20.19 -5.25 -9.01
C TYR A 244 18.91 -5.57 -8.23
N HIS A 245 18.40 -4.60 -7.44
CA HIS A 245 17.15 -4.76 -6.70
C HIS A 245 15.95 -4.88 -7.65
N ASP A 246 15.78 -3.92 -8.55
CA ASP A 246 14.64 -3.83 -9.47
C ASP A 246 14.60 -4.99 -10.46
N LYS A 247 15.76 -5.44 -10.94
CA LYS A 247 15.84 -6.48 -11.98
C LYS A 247 15.74 -7.90 -11.43
N TYR A 248 16.30 -8.18 -10.24
CA TYR A 248 16.43 -9.56 -9.77
C TYR A 248 15.70 -9.83 -8.45
N LYS A 249 15.73 -8.90 -7.48
CA LYS A 249 15.14 -9.16 -6.16
C LYS A 249 13.66 -8.81 -6.10
N GLN A 250 13.28 -7.64 -6.61
CA GLN A 250 11.90 -7.17 -6.53
C GLN A 250 10.93 -8.07 -7.29
N PRO A 251 11.21 -8.53 -8.53
CA PRO A 251 10.32 -9.45 -9.25
C PRO A 251 10.13 -10.78 -8.52
N LEU A 252 11.19 -11.33 -7.94
CA LEU A 252 11.12 -12.54 -7.11
C LEU A 252 10.27 -12.34 -5.85
N ILE A 253 10.41 -11.19 -5.18
CA ILE A 253 9.61 -10.84 -4.00
C ILE A 253 8.13 -10.66 -4.39
N ASP A 254 7.85 -10.08 -5.55
CA ASP A 254 6.49 -9.90 -6.08
C ASP A 254 5.85 -11.25 -6.37
N ASP A 255 6.54 -12.11 -7.11
CA ASP A 255 6.03 -13.43 -7.48
C ASP A 255 5.82 -14.34 -6.26
N LEU A 256 6.69 -14.28 -5.25
CA LEU A 256 6.47 -15.00 -3.99
C LEU A 256 5.23 -14.50 -3.25
N ARG A 257 4.97 -13.19 -3.24
CA ARG A 257 3.77 -12.62 -2.60
C ARG A 257 2.50 -13.03 -3.35
N ASP A 258 2.53 -12.97 -4.67
CA ASP A 258 1.42 -13.40 -5.52
C ASP A 258 1.15 -14.90 -5.35
N TYR A 259 2.20 -15.73 -5.30
CA TYR A 259 2.07 -17.15 -5.01
C TYR A 259 1.42 -17.40 -3.65
N TYR A 260 1.87 -16.74 -2.58
CA TYR A 260 1.26 -16.94 -1.26
C TYR A 260 -0.22 -16.53 -1.25
N LYS A 261 -0.57 -15.44 -1.94
CA LYS A 261 -1.96 -15.01 -2.08
C LYS A 261 -2.78 -16.09 -2.79
N VAL A 262 -2.39 -16.48 -4.01
CA VAL A 262 -3.15 -17.44 -4.84
C VAL A 262 -3.23 -18.81 -4.17
N TYR A 263 -2.15 -19.27 -3.53
CA TYR A 263 -2.08 -20.59 -2.91
C TYR A 263 -2.84 -20.68 -1.58
N PHE A 264 -2.72 -19.67 -0.71
CA PHE A 264 -3.28 -19.74 0.64
C PHE A 264 -4.60 -19.00 0.82
N ASN A 265 -4.81 -17.86 0.14
CA ASN A 265 -6.01 -17.05 0.29
C ASN A 265 -6.35 -16.27 -1.00
N PRO A 266 -6.73 -16.98 -2.08
CA PRO A 266 -6.98 -16.37 -3.40
C PRO A 266 -8.11 -15.34 -3.37
N GLU A 267 -9.04 -15.51 -2.43
CA GLU A 267 -10.26 -14.70 -2.28
C GLU A 267 -10.11 -13.55 -1.26
N LEU A 268 -8.98 -13.45 -0.56
CA LEU A 268 -8.80 -12.51 0.56
C LEU A 268 -9.91 -12.64 1.62
N ASP A 269 -10.23 -13.87 1.98
CA ASP A 269 -11.20 -14.20 3.01
C ASP A 269 -10.58 -14.08 4.41
N PHE A 270 -11.24 -13.34 5.30
CA PHE A 270 -10.83 -13.15 6.69
C PHE A 270 -11.95 -13.63 7.63
N LYS A 271 -11.62 -14.50 8.59
CA LYS A 271 -12.62 -15.09 9.48
C LYS A 271 -12.85 -14.25 10.74
N GLY A 272 -14.07 -14.34 11.28
CA GLY A 272 -14.41 -13.82 12.61
C GLY A 272 -14.49 -12.30 12.71
N ARG A 273 -14.12 -11.77 13.89
CA ARG A 273 -14.12 -10.32 14.22
C ARG A 273 -12.78 -9.63 13.93
N LEU A 274 -11.88 -10.32 13.24
CA LEU A 274 -10.52 -9.84 13.02
C LEU A 274 -10.49 -8.45 12.38
N LEU A 275 -11.31 -8.22 11.35
CA LEU A 275 -11.35 -6.92 10.68
C LEU A 275 -11.88 -5.81 11.59
N ASP A 276 -12.84 -6.11 12.47
CA ASP A 276 -13.32 -5.17 13.49
C ASP A 276 -12.18 -4.81 14.48
N GLU A 277 -11.38 -5.80 14.91
CA GLU A 277 -10.23 -5.61 15.80
C GLU A 277 -9.11 -4.77 15.16
N LEU A 278 -8.94 -4.90 13.84
CA LEU A 278 -8.04 -4.11 13.00
C LEU A 278 -8.59 -2.72 12.67
N ASN A 279 -9.75 -2.34 13.22
CA ASN A 279 -10.43 -1.06 13.04
C ASN A 279 -10.94 -0.84 11.59
N PHE A 280 -11.35 -1.92 10.92
CA PHE A 280 -12.14 -1.82 9.69
C PHE A 280 -13.61 -1.61 10.04
N LYS A 281 -14.36 -0.99 9.12
CA LYS A 281 -15.80 -0.76 9.26
C LYS A 281 -16.59 -1.66 8.32
N PRO A 282 -17.82 -2.05 8.68
CA PRO A 282 -18.70 -2.71 7.73
C PRO A 282 -19.01 -1.76 6.55
N CYS A 283 -18.97 -2.30 5.32
CA CYS A 283 -19.38 -1.56 4.13
C CYS A 283 -20.86 -1.18 4.23
N SER A 284 -21.18 0.11 4.10
CA SER A 284 -22.57 0.62 4.21
C SER A 284 -23.53 0.06 3.15
N TYR A 285 -23.02 -0.44 2.02
CA TYR A 285 -23.86 -1.14 1.04
C TYR A 285 -24.13 -2.59 1.43
N CYS A 286 -23.14 -3.27 1.99
CA CYS A 286 -23.29 -4.67 2.41
C CYS A 286 -24.05 -4.79 3.73
N TYR A 287 -23.91 -3.80 4.60
CA TYR A 287 -24.49 -3.73 5.92
C TYR A 287 -25.21 -2.37 6.05
N PRO A 288 -26.46 -2.27 5.54
CA PRO A 288 -27.28 -1.06 5.64
C PRO A 288 -27.64 -0.69 7.08
#